data_AF-A0A800CE70-F1
#
_entry.id   AF-A0A800CE70-F1
#
_cell.length_a   1.000
_cell.length_b   1.000
_cell.length_c   1.000
_cell.angle_alpha   90.00
_cell.angle_beta   90.00
_cell.angle_gamma   90.00
#
_symmetry.space_group_name_H-M   'P 1'
#
loop_
_entity.id
_entity.type
_entity.pdbx_description
1 polymer ?
#
loop_
_entity_poly.entity_id
_entity_poly.type
_entity_poly.pdbx_seq_one_letter_code
_entity_poly.pdbx_strand_id
1 'polypeptide(L)'
;MDKAPVAERYARFVLRHRWAVILFIFFFTGIGAFYIKDVNLRNDPDSLLPLSNRYIATNLYNERHYGMGNVMVWGLKLKHEQGDIFQPWFVNMLTEFYRDVSKLAFSNPQNFAGLPSPKMRHLGLSREGGLDFKRLIPASGLSSDPGKQRQQIKFLKNGIQAHPVLEPLLVYYEDDAGNKCRLVDDNGVLSSASVAHAHDKCTARATFIVGDFSDGLKDQYLSWIKAVHELQSKYEQRYGDRVEFIISGEPYFLAAMVEEVWDKAWLFGVSLLIILLVLWYEFQHWNCSVFPLLGVGITIVLTLGL
;
A
#
# COMPACT_ATOMS: atom_id res chain seq x y z
N MET A 1 16.73 2.77 -70.66
CA MET A 1 16.13 3.66 -69.65
C MET A 1 15.98 2.86 -68.38
N ASP A 2 16.99 2.90 -67.51
CA ASP A 2 16.92 2.21 -66.23
C ASP A 2 15.78 2.79 -65.40
N LYS A 3 14.82 1.94 -65.06
CA LYS A 3 13.72 2.32 -64.18
C LYS A 3 14.37 2.74 -62.86
N ALA A 4 14.15 4.00 -62.48
CA ALA A 4 14.63 4.50 -61.21
C ALA A 4 14.27 3.51 -60.10
N PRO A 5 15.20 3.24 -59.16
CA PRO A 5 14.99 2.33 -58.05
C PRO A 5 13.65 2.61 -57.36
N VAL A 6 12.96 1.56 -56.89
CA VAL A 6 11.64 1.67 -56.27
C VAL A 6 11.61 2.72 -55.15
N ALA A 7 12.70 2.82 -54.37
CA ALA A 7 12.88 3.82 -53.33
C ALA A 7 12.86 5.27 -53.85
N GLU A 8 13.54 5.56 -54.97
CA GLU A 8 13.55 6.91 -55.55
C GLU A 8 12.20 7.31 -56.13
N ARG A 9 11.47 6.34 -56.69
CA ARG A 9 10.11 6.58 -57.20
C ARG A 9 9.14 6.87 -56.05
N TYR A 10 9.27 6.14 -54.95
CA TYR A 10 8.51 6.38 -53.73
C TYR A 10 8.84 7.74 -53.10
N ALA A 11 10.13 8.07 -52.93
CA ALA A 11 10.55 9.36 -52.39
C ALA A 11 10.02 10.54 -53.23
N ARG A 12 10.08 10.44 -54.56
CA ARG A 12 9.48 11.45 -55.46
C ARG A 12 7.97 11.57 -55.30
N PHE A 13 7.25 10.47 -55.10
CA PHE A 13 5.82 10.50 -54.84
C PHE A 13 5.50 11.24 -53.54
N VAL A 14 6.20 10.92 -52.45
CA VAL A 14 6.04 11.55 -51.13
C VAL A 14 6.35 13.04 -51.20
N LEU A 15 7.46 13.44 -51.82
CA LEU A 15 7.82 14.85 -51.96
C LEU A 15 6.82 15.64 -52.82
N ARG A 16 6.31 15.04 -53.89
CA ARG A 16 5.30 15.66 -54.77
C ARG A 16 3.97 15.90 -54.06
N HIS A 17 3.55 14.98 -53.19
CA HIS A 17 2.28 15.05 -52.46
C HIS A 17 2.47 15.31 -50.96
N ARG A 18 3.54 16.02 -50.58
CA ARG A 18 3.97 16.20 -49.18
C ARG A 18 2.86 16.61 -48.23
N TRP A 19 1.99 17.54 -48.64
CA TRP A 19 0.86 17.99 -47.83
C TRP A 19 -0.19 16.91 -47.62
N ALA A 20 -0.51 16.14 -48.66
CA ALA A 20 -1.46 15.04 -48.55
C ALA A 20 -0.92 13.92 -47.63
N VAL A 21 0.37 13.60 -47.74
CA VAL A 21 1.01 12.59 -46.87
C VAL A 21 1.06 13.05 -45.42
N ILE A 22 1.44 14.32 -45.16
CA ILE A 22 1.46 14.89 -43.81
C ILE A 22 0.06 14.87 -43.20
N LEU A 23 -0.95 15.37 -43.93
CA LEU A 23 -2.35 15.37 -43.46
C LEU A 23 -2.85 13.96 -43.19
N PHE A 24 -2.50 12.99 -44.04
CA PHE A 24 -2.85 11.59 -43.83
C PHE A 24 -2.24 11.05 -42.53
N ILE A 25 -0.94 11.26 -42.29
CA ILE A 25 -0.28 10.82 -41.06
C ILE A 25 -0.94 11.47 -39.84
N PHE A 26 -1.16 12.78 -39.85
CA PHE A 26 -1.82 13.47 -38.74
C PHE A 26 -3.26 13.04 -38.53
N PHE A 27 -4.00 12.73 -39.61
CA PHE A 27 -5.36 12.21 -39.54
C PHE A 27 -5.41 10.86 -38.82
N PHE A 28 -4.57 9.89 -39.23
CA PHE A 28 -4.50 8.59 -38.56
C PHE A 28 -3.96 8.70 -37.13
N THR A 29 -3.02 9.59 -36.89
CA THR A 29 -2.53 9.88 -35.53
C THR A 29 -3.64 10.45 -34.65
N GLY A 30 -4.48 11.35 -35.19
CA GLY A 30 -5.64 11.90 -34.49
C GLY A 30 -6.69 10.84 -34.17
N ILE A 31 -6.92 9.89 -35.09
CA ILE A 31 -7.78 8.73 -34.84
C ILE A 31 -7.18 7.88 -33.71
N GLY A 32 -5.89 7.53 -33.76
CA GLY A 32 -5.24 6.76 -32.69
C GLY A 32 -5.32 7.48 -31.35
N ALA A 33 -5.06 8.80 -31.32
CA ALA A 33 -5.18 9.61 -30.11
C ALA A 33 -6.57 9.55 -29.47
N PHE A 34 -7.65 9.42 -30.26
CA PHE A 34 -9.01 9.28 -29.74
C PHE A 34 -9.22 7.98 -28.94
N TYR A 35 -8.52 6.91 -29.31
CA TYR A 35 -8.60 5.60 -28.65
C TYR A 35 -7.64 5.44 -27.47
N ILE A 36 -6.70 6.36 -27.26
CA ILE A 36 -5.77 6.31 -26.11
C ILE A 36 -6.53 6.27 -24.77
N LYS A 37 -7.69 6.92 -24.68
CA LYS A 37 -8.53 6.91 -23.47
C LYS A 37 -9.07 5.52 -23.12
N ASP A 38 -9.15 4.62 -24.11
CA ASP A 38 -9.68 3.27 -23.97
C ASP A 38 -8.56 2.26 -23.65
N VAL A 39 -7.30 2.73 -23.58
CA VAL A 39 -6.15 1.92 -23.16
C VAL A 39 -6.31 1.55 -21.69
N ASN A 40 -6.49 0.25 -21.44
CA ASN A 40 -6.55 -0.29 -20.10
C ASN A 40 -5.13 -0.42 -19.53
N LEU A 41 -4.68 0.62 -18.83
CA LEU A 41 -3.41 0.59 -18.11
C LEU A 41 -3.56 -0.27 -16.85
N ARG A 42 -3.11 -1.51 -16.94
CA ARG A 42 -3.08 -2.43 -15.82
C ARG A 42 -1.77 -2.30 -15.04
N ASN A 43 -1.83 -1.61 -13.91
CA ASN A 43 -0.71 -1.48 -12.97
C ASN A 43 -0.77 -2.51 -11.83
N ASP A 44 -1.76 -3.40 -11.86
CA ASP A 44 -1.94 -4.45 -10.88
C ASP A 44 -1.13 -5.70 -11.27
N PRO A 45 -0.11 -6.10 -10.50
CA PRO A 45 0.71 -7.27 -10.81
C PRO A 45 -0.13 -8.55 -10.91
N ASP A 46 -1.23 -8.67 -10.17
CA ASP A 46 -2.10 -9.84 -10.20
C ASP A 46 -2.79 -10.01 -11.55
N SER A 47 -3.07 -8.90 -12.23
CA SER A 47 -3.68 -8.90 -13.56
C SER A 47 -2.73 -9.38 -14.67
N LEU A 48 -1.42 -9.44 -14.38
CA LEU A 48 -0.38 -9.97 -15.26
C LEU A 48 -0.19 -11.49 -15.06
N LEU A 49 -0.79 -12.05 -14.01
CA LEU A 49 -0.67 -13.47 -13.70
C LEU A 49 -1.56 -14.33 -14.61
N PRO A 50 -1.10 -15.52 -15.03
CA PRO A 50 -1.86 -16.39 -15.92
C PRO A 50 -3.08 -16.98 -15.21
N LEU A 51 -4.28 -16.50 -15.55
CA LEU A 51 -5.56 -16.98 -15.00
C LEU A 51 -5.85 -18.46 -15.29
N SER A 52 -5.16 -19.07 -16.26
CA SER A 52 -5.26 -20.50 -16.54
C SER A 52 -4.62 -21.37 -15.45
N ASN A 53 -3.78 -20.79 -14.58
CA ASN A 53 -3.17 -21.52 -13.48
C ASN A 53 -4.18 -21.69 -12.34
N ARG A 54 -4.38 -22.95 -11.91
CA ARG A 54 -5.31 -23.31 -10.84
C ARG A 54 -5.05 -22.57 -9.52
N TYR A 55 -3.80 -22.31 -9.16
CA TYR A 55 -3.45 -21.60 -7.93
C TYR A 55 -3.91 -20.14 -7.98
N ILE A 56 -3.65 -19.46 -9.09
CA ILE A 56 -4.03 -18.06 -9.30
C ILE A 56 -5.57 -17.94 -9.34
N ALA A 57 -6.24 -18.83 -10.07
CA ALA A 57 -7.70 -18.84 -10.14
C ALA A 57 -8.35 -19.09 -8.76
N THR A 58 -7.76 -19.96 -7.94
CA THR A 58 -8.25 -20.23 -6.58
C THR A 58 -8.02 -19.03 -5.66
N ASN A 59 -6.85 -18.38 -5.76
CA ASN A 59 -6.56 -17.18 -4.98
C ASN A 59 -7.54 -16.05 -5.33
N LEU A 60 -7.71 -15.75 -6.62
CA LEU A 60 -8.63 -14.74 -7.11
C LEU A 60 -10.09 -15.02 -6.70
N TYR A 61 -10.49 -16.30 -6.68
CA TYR A 61 -11.81 -16.70 -6.18
C TYR A 61 -11.97 -16.37 -4.69
N ASN A 62 -10.94 -16.68 -3.88
CA ASN A 62 -10.95 -16.42 -2.45
C ASN A 62 -11.01 -14.92 -2.17
N GLU A 63 -10.20 -14.12 -2.85
CA GLU A 63 -10.17 -12.66 -2.69
C GLU A 63 -11.53 -12.03 -3.00
N ARG A 64 -12.18 -12.46 -4.09
CA ARG A 64 -13.50 -11.93 -4.49
C ARG A 64 -14.64 -12.30 -3.54
N HIS A 65 -14.60 -13.48 -2.90
CA HIS A 65 -15.70 -13.99 -2.07
C HIS A 65 -15.50 -13.77 -0.58
N TYR A 66 -14.26 -13.83 -0.10
CA TYR A 66 -13.91 -13.75 1.32
C TYR A 66 -13.13 -12.47 1.68
N GLY A 67 -12.65 -11.70 0.70
CA GLY A 67 -11.79 -10.55 0.91
C GLY A 67 -10.34 -10.96 1.21
N MET A 68 -9.59 -10.07 1.87
CA MET A 68 -8.19 -10.28 2.28
C MET A 68 -7.17 -10.37 1.13
N GLY A 69 -7.53 -9.92 -0.08
CA GLY A 69 -6.55 -9.73 -1.16
C GLY A 69 -5.67 -8.52 -0.89
N ASN A 70 -6.28 -7.37 -0.56
CA ASN A 70 -5.55 -6.12 -0.34
C ASN A 70 -5.31 -5.87 1.16
N VAL A 71 -4.37 -6.60 1.73
CA VAL A 71 -4.03 -6.47 3.16
C VAL A 71 -3.01 -5.38 3.39
N MET A 72 -3.28 -4.56 4.40
CA MET A 72 -2.39 -3.51 4.88
C MET A 72 -2.14 -3.66 6.37
N VAL A 73 -0.92 -3.36 6.80
CA VAL A 73 -0.48 -3.47 8.19
C VAL A 73 0.11 -2.14 8.63
N TRP A 74 -0.43 -1.61 9.72
CA TRP A 74 0.16 -0.49 10.45
C TRP A 74 0.85 -1.02 11.71
N GLY A 75 2.16 -0.87 11.78
CA GLY A 75 2.96 -1.10 12.97
C GLY A 75 3.09 0.18 13.78
N LEU A 76 2.83 0.10 15.09
CA LEU A 76 3.02 1.20 16.02
C LEU A 76 4.01 0.75 17.09
N LYS A 77 5.25 1.24 17.03
CA LYS A 77 6.33 0.89 17.95
C LYS A 77 6.61 2.05 18.92
N LEU A 78 6.65 1.77 20.21
CA LEU A 78 7.11 2.73 21.22
C LEU A 78 8.62 2.89 21.13
N LYS A 79 9.08 4.14 21.24
CA LYS A 79 10.51 4.41 21.42
C LYS A 79 10.95 3.93 22.81
N HIS A 80 12.23 3.52 22.94
CA HIS A 80 12.76 2.81 24.12
C HIS A 80 12.46 3.47 25.47
N GLU A 81 12.35 4.80 25.53
CA GLU A 81 12.13 5.55 26.77
C GLU A 81 10.67 5.54 27.27
N GLN A 82 9.71 5.07 26.46
CA GLN A 82 8.28 5.25 26.73
C GLN A 82 7.62 4.08 27.47
N GLY A 83 8.37 3.04 27.86
CA GLY A 83 7.83 1.87 28.57
C GLY A 83 7.11 0.87 27.66
N ASP A 84 5.97 0.33 28.10
CA ASP A 84 5.18 -0.69 27.39
C ASP A 84 3.92 -0.13 26.69
N ILE A 85 3.36 -0.90 25.76
CA ILE A 85 2.14 -0.54 25.01
C ILE A 85 0.88 -0.54 25.89
N PHE A 86 0.93 -1.04 27.12
CA PHE A 86 -0.22 -1.15 28.02
C PHE A 86 -0.43 0.12 28.84
N GLN A 87 -0.21 1.28 28.22
CA GLN A 87 -0.42 2.58 28.84
C GLN A 87 -1.75 3.18 28.39
N PRO A 88 -2.52 3.85 29.27
CA PRO A 88 -3.84 4.40 28.92
C PRO A 88 -3.83 5.34 27.72
N TRP A 89 -2.82 6.20 27.62
CA TRP A 89 -2.71 7.15 26.50
C TRP A 89 -2.44 6.42 25.18
N PHE A 90 -1.62 5.37 25.18
CA PHE A 90 -1.27 4.61 23.99
C PHE A 90 -2.47 3.79 23.52
N VAL A 91 -3.19 3.14 24.43
CA VAL A 91 -4.40 2.36 24.11
C VAL A 91 -5.51 3.27 23.56
N ASN A 92 -5.68 4.47 24.11
CA ASN A 92 -6.63 5.46 23.57
C ASN A 92 -6.21 5.93 22.17
N MET A 93 -4.94 6.29 21.98
CA MET A 93 -4.40 6.66 20.67
C MET A 93 -4.60 5.54 19.65
N LEU A 94 -4.28 4.30 20.01
CA LEU A 94 -4.44 3.13 19.15
C LEU A 94 -5.91 2.89 18.79
N THR A 95 -6.83 3.11 19.74
CA THR A 95 -8.28 2.99 19.50
C THR A 95 -8.79 4.07 18.56
N GLU A 96 -8.32 5.31 18.71
CA GLU A 96 -8.62 6.42 17.79
C GLU A 96 -8.07 6.15 16.40
N PHE A 97 -6.80 5.73 16.32
CA PHE A 97 -6.13 5.40 15.07
C PHE A 97 -6.83 4.25 14.35
N TYR A 98 -7.13 3.14 15.04
CA TYR A 98 -7.90 2.01 14.51
C TYR A 98 -9.24 2.45 13.90
N ARG A 99 -9.99 3.30 14.62
CA ARG A 99 -11.27 3.82 14.14
C ARG A 99 -11.09 4.67 12.88
N ASP A 100 -10.08 5.52 12.85
CA ASP A 100 -9.86 6.42 11.73
C ASP A 100 -9.36 5.66 10.49
N VAL A 101 -8.45 4.68 10.62
CA VAL A 101 -8.03 3.82 9.49
C VAL A 101 -9.18 2.94 8.97
N SER A 102 -10.06 2.47 9.86
CA SER A 102 -11.25 1.69 9.46
C SER A 102 -12.33 2.51 8.74
N LYS A 103 -12.15 3.83 8.63
CA LYS A 103 -13.03 4.74 7.89
C LYS A 103 -12.44 5.19 6.55
N LEU A 104 -11.22 4.79 6.23
CA LEU A 104 -10.63 5.07 4.93
C LEU A 104 -11.51 4.50 3.82
N ALA A 105 -11.49 5.16 2.66
CA ALA A 105 -12.22 4.70 1.48
C ALA A 105 -11.80 3.25 1.13
N PHE A 106 -12.75 2.47 0.62
CA PHE A 106 -12.56 1.07 0.24
C PHE A 106 -12.20 0.11 1.37
N SER A 107 -12.15 0.56 2.63
CA SER A 107 -11.94 -0.33 3.76
C SER A 107 -13.09 -1.33 3.91
N ASN A 108 -12.77 -2.55 4.33
CA ASN A 108 -13.73 -3.52 4.81
C ASN A 108 -13.63 -3.63 6.34
N PRO A 109 -14.36 -2.81 7.12
CA PRO A 109 -14.18 -2.72 8.57
C PRO A 109 -14.43 -4.04 9.29
N GLN A 110 -15.20 -4.95 8.67
CA GLN A 110 -15.46 -6.27 9.23
C GLN A 110 -14.22 -7.15 9.24
N ASN A 111 -13.25 -6.93 8.35
CA ASN A 111 -12.02 -7.72 8.24
C ASN A 111 -10.83 -7.10 9.00
N PHE A 112 -11.00 -5.93 9.62
CA PHE A 112 -9.95 -5.30 10.41
C PHE A 112 -9.65 -6.08 11.71
N ALA A 113 -8.36 -6.22 12.00
CA ALA A 113 -7.82 -6.87 13.19
C ALA A 113 -6.77 -5.96 13.85
N GLY A 114 -6.66 -6.06 15.18
CA GLY A 114 -5.79 -5.21 15.99
C GLY A 114 -6.31 -5.20 17.43
N LEU A 115 -5.51 -4.76 18.40
CA LEU A 115 -5.91 -4.75 19.82
C LEU A 115 -7.27 -4.08 20.09
N PRO A 116 -7.65 -2.97 19.43
CA PRO A 116 -8.96 -2.33 19.61
C PRO A 116 -10.11 -3.00 18.85
N SER A 117 -9.84 -4.03 18.06
CA SER A 117 -10.87 -4.67 17.23
C SER A 117 -11.97 -5.28 18.11
N PRO A 118 -13.26 -5.15 17.74
CA PRO A 118 -14.36 -5.81 18.44
C PRO A 118 -14.25 -7.33 18.51
N LYS A 119 -13.40 -7.93 17.67
CA LYS A 119 -13.09 -9.36 17.65
C LYS A 119 -12.14 -9.79 18.77
N MET A 120 -11.39 -8.84 19.35
CA MET A 120 -10.49 -9.10 20.47
C MET A 120 -11.28 -9.30 21.75
N ARG A 121 -11.43 -10.58 22.14
CA ARG A 121 -12.23 -10.98 23.30
C ARG A 121 -11.47 -11.96 24.17
N HIS A 122 -11.61 -11.77 25.47
CA HIS A 122 -11.26 -12.79 26.44
C HIS A 122 -12.30 -13.90 26.37
N LEU A 123 -11.80 -15.14 26.29
CA LEU A 123 -12.58 -16.36 26.37
C LEU A 123 -12.18 -17.07 27.67
N GLY A 124 -13.13 -17.27 28.55
CA GLY A 124 -12.88 -17.95 29.82
C GLY A 124 -14.13 -18.63 30.36
N LEU A 125 -13.98 -19.25 31.53
CA LEU A 125 -15.09 -19.73 32.33
C LEU A 125 -15.36 -18.72 33.44
N SER A 126 -16.62 -18.34 33.62
CA SER A 126 -17.06 -17.59 34.77
C SER A 126 -16.93 -18.45 36.03
N ARG A 127 -16.94 -17.82 37.21
CA ARG A 127 -16.92 -18.55 38.50
C ARG A 127 -18.11 -19.49 38.68
N GLU A 128 -19.17 -19.29 37.90
CA GLU A 128 -20.40 -20.10 37.90
C GLU A 128 -20.37 -21.20 36.82
N GLY A 129 -19.24 -21.37 36.12
CA GLY A 129 -19.09 -22.39 35.06
C GLY A 129 -19.68 -22.01 33.71
N GLY A 130 -20.18 -20.77 33.56
CA GLY A 130 -20.64 -20.23 32.28
C GLY A 130 -19.50 -19.77 31.38
N LEU A 131 -19.74 -19.61 30.08
CA LEU A 131 -18.77 -19.01 29.16
C LEU A 131 -18.68 -17.49 29.41
N ASP A 132 -17.52 -17.00 29.87
CA ASP A 132 -17.25 -15.56 30.03
C ASP A 132 -16.64 -15.01 28.74
N PHE A 133 -17.37 -14.11 28.09
CA PHE A 133 -17.03 -13.56 26.80
C PHE A 133 -17.07 -12.04 26.86
N LYS A 134 -15.89 -11.43 27.02
CA LYS A 134 -15.75 -9.99 27.22
C LYS A 134 -14.74 -9.41 26.24
N ARG A 135 -15.05 -8.24 25.68
CA ARG A 135 -14.09 -7.50 24.85
C ARG A 135 -12.90 -7.08 25.70
N LEU A 136 -11.69 -7.17 25.13
CA LEU A 136 -10.48 -6.72 25.83
C LEU A 136 -10.48 -5.21 26.05
N ILE A 137 -11.02 -4.46 25.08
CA ILE A 137 -11.26 -3.01 25.18
C ILE A 137 -12.78 -2.77 25.11
N PRO A 138 -13.38 -2.02 26.05
CA PRO A 138 -14.80 -1.69 26.01
C PRO A 138 -15.18 -0.91 24.76
N ALA A 139 -16.41 -1.08 24.27
CA ALA A 139 -16.90 -0.35 23.09
C ALA A 139 -16.92 1.18 23.29
N SER A 140 -17.10 1.64 24.53
CA SER A 140 -17.04 3.04 24.93
C SER A 140 -15.61 3.60 25.05
N GLY A 141 -14.58 2.78 24.81
CA GLY A 141 -13.20 3.10 25.14
C GLY A 141 -12.88 2.93 26.63
N LEU A 142 -11.66 3.30 27.02
CA LEU A 142 -11.23 3.26 28.41
C LEU A 142 -12.00 4.28 29.28
N SER A 143 -12.27 3.91 30.52
CA SER A 143 -12.93 4.77 31.51
C SER A 143 -12.07 6.01 31.82
N SER A 144 -12.72 7.15 32.08
CA SER A 144 -12.07 8.38 32.56
C SER A 144 -11.68 8.31 34.04
N ASP A 145 -12.33 7.44 34.82
CA ASP A 145 -11.97 7.16 36.22
C ASP A 145 -10.63 6.40 36.29
N PRO A 146 -9.57 6.96 36.91
CA PRO A 146 -8.25 6.34 37.01
C PRO A 146 -8.25 4.95 37.63
N GLY A 147 -9.13 4.69 38.62
CA GLY A 147 -9.20 3.39 39.30
C GLY A 147 -9.68 2.29 38.35
N LYS A 148 -10.81 2.54 37.68
CA LYS A 148 -11.37 1.63 36.67
C LYS A 148 -10.46 1.50 35.45
N GLN A 149 -9.82 2.58 35.01
CA GLN A 149 -8.91 2.57 33.88
C GLN A 149 -7.72 1.64 34.11
N ARG A 150 -7.09 1.69 35.28
CA ARG A 150 -6.00 0.77 35.65
C ARG A 150 -6.45 -0.70 35.65
N GLN A 151 -7.67 -0.97 36.13
CA GLN A 151 -8.25 -2.32 36.09
C GLN A 151 -8.49 -2.80 34.66
N GLN A 152 -9.01 -1.93 33.78
CA GLN A 152 -9.24 -2.24 32.37
C GLN A 152 -7.94 -2.51 31.62
N ILE A 153 -6.88 -1.72 31.87
CA ILE A 153 -5.55 -1.95 31.30
C ILE A 153 -4.95 -3.26 31.78
N LYS A 154 -5.05 -3.57 33.08
CA LYS A 154 -4.58 -4.84 33.63
C LYS A 154 -5.35 -6.03 33.02
N PHE A 155 -6.65 -5.87 32.83
CA PHE A 155 -7.50 -6.87 32.16
C PHE A 155 -7.09 -7.07 30.69
N LEU A 156 -6.84 -5.98 29.96
CA LEU A 156 -6.34 -6.02 28.58
C LEU A 156 -5.01 -6.77 28.49
N LYS A 157 -4.03 -6.43 29.35
CA LYS A 157 -2.72 -7.07 29.39
C LYS A 157 -2.83 -8.57 29.67
N ASN A 158 -3.55 -8.95 30.72
CA ASN A 158 -3.73 -10.37 31.04
C ASN A 158 -4.53 -11.11 29.96
N GLY A 159 -5.53 -10.45 29.36
CA GLY A 159 -6.38 -11.06 28.35
C GLY A 159 -5.66 -11.32 27.03
N ILE A 160 -4.74 -10.43 26.62
CA ILE A 160 -3.90 -10.68 25.43
C ILE A 160 -2.84 -11.73 25.72
N GLN A 161 -2.15 -11.67 26.86
CA GLN A 161 -1.09 -12.62 27.24
C GLN A 161 -1.60 -14.06 27.48
N ALA A 162 -2.89 -14.21 27.74
CA ALA A 162 -3.53 -15.53 27.83
C ALA A 162 -3.92 -16.09 26.45
N HIS A 163 -3.82 -15.31 25.37
CA HIS A 163 -4.35 -15.69 24.07
C HIS A 163 -3.25 -16.30 23.17
N PRO A 164 -3.24 -17.62 22.93
CA PRO A 164 -2.10 -18.31 22.29
C PRO A 164 -1.86 -17.92 20.83
N VAL A 165 -2.91 -17.46 20.12
CA VAL A 165 -2.82 -17.06 18.71
C VAL A 165 -2.65 -15.55 18.52
N LEU A 166 -3.41 -14.74 19.25
CA LEU A 166 -3.47 -13.30 18.98
C LEU A 166 -2.30 -12.52 19.59
N GLU A 167 -1.74 -12.98 20.71
CA GLU A 167 -0.55 -12.37 21.28
C GLU A 167 0.64 -12.39 20.31
N PRO A 168 1.07 -13.56 19.78
CA PRO A 168 2.20 -13.59 18.86
C PRO A 168 1.94 -12.90 17.53
N LEU A 169 0.66 -12.73 17.16
CA LEU A 169 0.27 -12.01 15.94
C LEU A 169 0.31 -10.49 16.12
N LEU A 170 -0.15 -9.98 17.27
CA LEU A 170 -0.43 -8.55 17.45
C LEU A 170 0.58 -7.82 18.32
N VAL A 171 1.37 -8.52 19.14
CA VAL A 171 2.29 -7.90 20.09
C VAL A 171 3.73 -8.23 19.74
N TYR A 172 4.57 -7.19 19.70
CA TYR A 172 6.01 -7.29 19.52
C TYR A 172 6.71 -7.05 20.85
N TYR A 173 7.55 -8.02 21.25
CA TYR A 173 8.35 -7.95 22.47
C TYR A 173 9.81 -7.65 22.14
N GLU A 174 10.44 -6.82 22.98
CA GLU A 174 11.83 -6.40 22.86
C GLU A 174 12.52 -6.43 24.23
N ASP A 175 13.77 -6.89 24.25
CA ASP A 175 14.61 -6.81 25.44
C ASP A 175 15.22 -5.39 25.62
N ASP A 176 15.95 -5.19 26.71
CA ASP A 176 16.60 -3.90 27.00
C ASP A 176 17.73 -3.57 25.99
N ALA A 177 18.25 -4.56 25.27
CA ALA A 177 19.29 -4.41 24.26
C ALA A 177 18.74 -4.17 22.84
N GLY A 178 17.41 -4.15 22.66
CA GLY A 178 16.76 -3.95 21.36
C GLY A 178 16.53 -5.22 20.54
N ASN A 179 16.81 -6.40 21.09
CA ASN A 179 16.59 -7.66 20.39
C ASN A 179 15.13 -8.10 20.51
N LYS A 180 14.60 -8.64 19.42
CA LYS A 180 13.25 -9.22 19.37
C LYS A 180 13.16 -10.45 20.28
N CYS A 181 12.26 -10.41 21.26
CA CYS A 181 11.90 -11.59 22.02
C CYS A 181 10.82 -12.38 21.29
N ARG A 182 11.15 -13.59 20.86
CA ARG A 182 10.21 -14.46 20.16
C ARG A 182 9.38 -15.24 21.17
N LEU A 183 8.06 -15.22 21.00
CA LEU A 183 7.14 -16.08 21.73
C LEU A 183 7.23 -17.53 21.25
N VAL A 184 7.68 -17.72 20.01
CA VAL A 184 7.86 -19.01 19.34
C VAL A 184 9.35 -19.34 19.35
N ASP A 185 9.70 -20.58 19.69
CA ASP A 185 11.08 -21.05 19.66
C ASP A 185 11.63 -21.22 18.23
N ASP A 186 12.91 -21.58 18.11
CA ASP A 186 13.58 -21.74 16.80
C ASP A 186 13.00 -22.89 15.95
N ASN A 187 12.22 -23.79 16.56
CA ASN A 187 11.54 -24.88 15.87
C ASN A 187 10.11 -24.52 15.46
N GLY A 188 9.67 -23.27 15.69
CA GLY A 188 8.32 -22.84 15.36
C GLY A 188 7.26 -23.24 16.40
N VAL A 189 7.66 -23.65 17.61
CA VAL A 189 6.74 -24.10 18.66
C VAL A 189 6.53 -23.03 19.71
N LEU A 190 5.26 -22.80 20.06
CA LEU A 190 4.88 -21.94 21.18
C LEU A 190 5.08 -22.73 22.49
N SER A 191 6.24 -22.57 23.12
CA SER A 191 6.57 -23.26 24.38
C SER A 191 6.24 -22.38 25.60
N SER A 192 5.92 -23.00 26.74
CA SER A 192 5.71 -22.26 27.99
C SER A 192 6.97 -21.48 28.41
N ALA A 193 8.16 -21.99 28.08
CA ALA A 193 9.43 -21.34 28.40
C ALA A 193 9.67 -20.07 27.57
N SER A 194 9.39 -20.11 26.26
CA SER A 194 9.53 -18.94 25.38
C SER A 194 8.51 -17.85 25.70
N VAL A 195 7.28 -18.24 26.06
CA VAL A 195 6.26 -17.30 26.55
C VAL A 195 6.67 -16.66 27.87
N ALA A 196 7.12 -17.46 28.86
CA ALA A 196 7.59 -16.93 30.14
C ALA A 196 8.78 -15.99 29.97
N HIS A 197 9.74 -16.33 29.10
CA HIS A 197 10.87 -15.45 28.79
C HIS A 197 10.41 -14.09 28.23
N ALA A 198 9.49 -14.10 27.26
CA ALA A 198 8.95 -12.87 26.68
C ALA A 198 8.19 -12.01 27.69
N HIS A 199 7.49 -12.63 28.65
CA HIS A 199 6.71 -11.90 29.67
C HIS A 199 7.57 -11.35 30.81
N ASP A 200 8.60 -12.09 31.22
CA ASP A 200 9.40 -11.77 32.41
C ASP A 200 10.65 -10.94 32.09
N LYS A 201 11.22 -11.13 30.90
CA LYS A 201 12.51 -10.51 30.50
C LYS A 201 12.37 -9.47 29.40
N CYS A 202 11.20 -9.35 28.79
CA CYS A 202 10.98 -8.46 27.67
C CYS A 202 9.80 -7.54 27.89
N THR A 203 9.77 -6.48 27.09
CA THR A 203 8.77 -5.43 27.15
C THR A 203 7.93 -5.46 25.87
N ALA A 204 6.61 -5.35 26.01
CA ALA A 204 5.72 -5.23 24.85
C ALA A 204 5.89 -3.82 24.25
N ARG A 205 6.63 -3.71 23.15
CA ARG A 205 7.05 -2.43 22.54
C ARG A 205 6.23 -2.01 21.35
N ALA A 206 5.68 -2.94 20.57
CA ALA A 206 4.89 -2.59 19.40
C ALA A 206 3.61 -3.40 19.30
N THR A 207 2.66 -2.84 18.56
CA THR A 207 1.43 -3.53 18.17
C THR A 207 1.12 -3.29 16.70
N PHE A 208 0.33 -4.19 16.12
CA PHE A 208 -0.09 -4.10 14.73
C PHE A 208 -1.60 -3.90 14.59
N ILE A 209 -1.99 -3.16 13.56
CA ILE A 209 -3.36 -3.14 13.03
C ILE A 209 -3.29 -3.69 11.61
N VAL A 210 -4.13 -4.67 11.31
CA VAL A 210 -4.26 -5.27 9.99
C VAL A 210 -5.61 -4.85 9.42
N GLY A 211 -5.59 -4.20 8.28
CA GLY A 211 -6.77 -3.77 7.53
C GLY A 211 -6.87 -4.50 6.21
N ASP A 212 -8.10 -4.64 5.74
CA ASP A 212 -8.45 -5.22 4.45
C ASP A 212 -9.18 -4.18 3.61
N PHE A 213 -8.83 -4.09 2.34
CA PHE A 213 -9.41 -3.14 1.39
C PHE A 213 -10.00 -3.86 0.17
N SER A 214 -11.05 -3.28 -0.39
CA SER A 214 -11.67 -3.82 -1.61
C SER A 214 -10.86 -3.46 -2.86
N ASP A 215 -11.00 -4.27 -3.91
CA ASP A 215 -10.30 -4.08 -5.18
C ASP A 215 -10.60 -2.74 -5.86
N GLY A 216 -11.72 -2.08 -5.53
CA GLY A 216 -12.04 -0.74 -6.05
C GLY A 216 -11.02 0.35 -5.68
N LEU A 217 -10.16 0.07 -4.70
CA LEU A 217 -9.02 0.91 -4.36
C LEU A 217 -7.99 1.00 -5.50
N LYS A 218 -7.83 -0.06 -6.29
CA LYS A 218 -6.82 -0.14 -7.36
C LYS A 218 -7.06 0.91 -8.46
N ASP A 219 -8.31 1.35 -8.63
CA ASP A 219 -8.67 2.43 -9.57
C ASP A 219 -8.35 3.84 -9.04
N GLN A 220 -8.11 3.98 -7.73
CA GLN A 220 -7.99 5.27 -7.03
C GLN A 220 -6.75 5.34 -6.13
N TYR A 221 -5.66 4.68 -6.51
CA TYR A 221 -4.43 4.63 -5.71
C TYR A 221 -3.92 6.00 -5.26
N LEU A 222 -3.87 6.98 -6.17
CA LEU A 222 -3.28 8.30 -5.89
C LEU A 222 -4.09 9.13 -4.88
N SER A 223 -5.42 9.09 -4.92
CA SER A 223 -6.24 9.80 -3.94
C SER A 223 -6.26 9.07 -2.61
N TRP A 224 -6.26 7.73 -2.64
CA TRP A 224 -6.28 6.92 -1.45
C TRP A 224 -4.96 6.99 -0.66
N ILE A 225 -3.80 6.92 -1.31
CA ILE A 225 -2.51 7.00 -0.60
C ILE A 225 -2.30 8.37 0.05
N LYS A 226 -2.75 9.45 -0.58
CA LYS A 226 -2.75 10.78 0.03
C LYS A 226 -3.56 10.80 1.31
N ALA A 227 -4.76 10.20 1.32
CA ALA A 227 -5.57 10.10 2.54
C ALA A 227 -4.88 9.26 3.64
N VAL A 228 -4.16 8.20 3.26
CA VAL A 228 -3.35 7.40 4.19
C VAL A 228 -2.22 8.23 4.78
N HIS A 229 -1.44 8.95 3.97
CA HIS A 229 -0.34 9.80 4.43
C HIS A 229 -0.82 10.97 5.28
N GLU A 230 -1.92 11.63 4.89
CA GLU A 230 -2.54 12.69 5.69
C GLU A 230 -2.96 12.17 7.08
N LEU A 231 -3.58 10.98 7.11
CA LEU A 231 -3.96 10.35 8.36
C LEU A 231 -2.73 9.99 9.21
N GLN A 232 -1.71 9.36 8.62
CA GLN A 232 -0.48 9.02 9.35
C GLN A 232 0.23 10.27 9.88
N SER A 233 0.41 11.29 9.03
CA SER A 233 1.06 12.57 9.38
C SER A 233 0.37 13.25 10.56
N LYS A 234 -0.97 13.23 10.62
CA LYS A 234 -1.75 13.74 11.77
C LYS A 234 -1.35 13.08 13.10
N TYR A 235 -1.11 11.78 13.11
CA TYR A 235 -0.72 11.05 14.32
C TYR A 235 0.78 11.18 14.60
N GLU A 236 1.63 11.20 13.58
CA GLU A 236 3.06 11.47 13.72
C GLU A 236 3.34 12.86 14.29
N GLN A 237 2.60 13.89 13.87
CA GLN A 237 2.74 15.23 14.46
C GLN A 237 2.39 15.26 15.95
N ARG A 238 1.46 14.40 16.41
CA ARG A 238 0.99 14.38 17.80
C ARG A 238 1.78 13.42 18.70
N TYR A 239 2.28 12.31 18.14
CA TYR A 239 2.87 11.21 18.89
C TYR A 239 4.23 10.74 18.35
N GLY A 240 4.74 11.32 17.26
CA GLY A 240 5.97 10.91 16.59
C GLY A 240 7.23 10.99 17.45
N ASP A 241 7.21 11.81 18.51
CA ASP A 241 8.28 11.85 19.51
C ASP A 241 8.35 10.57 20.36
N ARG A 242 7.21 9.85 20.50
CA ARG A 242 7.05 8.71 21.40
C ARG A 242 6.78 7.39 20.67
N VAL A 243 6.19 7.46 19.48
CA VAL A 243 5.72 6.34 18.68
C VAL A 243 6.31 6.45 17.28
N GLU A 244 6.91 5.37 16.82
CA GLU A 244 7.28 5.15 15.44
C GLU A 244 6.12 4.47 14.70
N PHE A 245 5.70 5.07 13.60
CA PHE A 245 4.62 4.56 12.76
C PHE A 245 5.24 3.93 11.51
N ILE A 246 4.86 2.69 11.25
CA ILE A 246 5.36 1.90 10.12
C ILE A 246 4.15 1.41 9.33
N ILE A 247 4.21 1.54 8.01
CA ILE A 247 3.17 1.03 7.11
C ILE A 247 3.78 -0.01 6.19
N SER A 248 3.06 -1.10 5.99
CA SER A 248 3.38 -2.13 5.01
C SER A 248 2.10 -2.70 4.41
N GLY A 249 2.19 -3.29 3.23
CA GLY A 249 1.06 -3.91 2.56
C GLY A 249 1.15 -3.72 1.06
N GLU A 250 0.56 -4.65 0.33
CA GLU A 250 0.48 -4.60 -1.13
C GLU A 250 -0.20 -3.32 -1.65
N PRO A 251 -1.41 -2.93 -1.19
CA PRO A 251 -2.08 -1.74 -1.72
C PRO A 251 -1.27 -0.47 -1.45
N TYR A 252 -0.57 -0.39 -0.32
CA TYR A 252 0.32 0.72 -0.02
C TYR A 252 1.55 0.75 -0.94
N PHE A 253 2.21 -0.39 -1.13
CA PHE A 253 3.38 -0.49 -1.98
C PHE A 253 3.08 -0.11 -3.43
N LEU A 254 2.00 -0.65 -4.01
CA LEU A 254 1.58 -0.33 -5.37
C LEU A 254 1.22 1.15 -5.52
N ALA A 255 0.47 1.71 -4.56
CA ALA A 255 0.10 3.12 -4.60
C ALA A 255 1.32 4.04 -4.46
N ALA A 256 2.27 3.72 -3.59
CA ALA A 256 3.50 4.48 -3.38
C ALA A 256 4.38 4.47 -4.63
N MET A 257 4.44 3.33 -5.33
CA MET A 257 5.16 3.22 -6.61
C MET A 257 4.55 4.15 -7.68
N VAL A 258 3.21 4.17 -7.79
CA VAL A 258 2.52 5.05 -8.75
C VAL A 258 2.70 6.53 -8.40
N GLU A 259 2.62 6.88 -7.12
CA GLU A 259 2.89 8.23 -6.62
C GLU A 259 4.32 8.67 -6.94
N GLU A 260 5.30 7.81 -6.68
CA GLU A 260 6.71 8.10 -6.95
C GLU A 260 6.99 8.33 -8.45
N VAL A 261 6.39 7.51 -9.32
CA VAL A 261 6.47 7.68 -10.78
C VAL A 261 5.86 9.01 -11.20
N TRP A 262 4.73 9.39 -10.61
CA TRP A 262 4.06 10.66 -10.91
C TRP A 262 4.89 11.86 -10.45
N ASP A 263 5.42 11.83 -9.23
CA ASP A 263 6.25 12.89 -8.67
C ASP A 263 7.55 13.09 -9.44
N LYS A 264 8.08 12.03 -10.04
CA LYS A 264 9.29 12.07 -10.87
C LYS A 264 9.01 12.24 -12.37
N ALA A 265 7.76 12.38 -12.81
CA ALA A 265 7.41 12.48 -14.23
C ALA A 265 8.08 13.67 -14.94
N TRP A 266 8.40 14.75 -14.21
CA TRP A 266 9.15 15.90 -14.75
C TRP A 266 10.56 15.54 -15.24
N LEU A 267 11.20 14.52 -14.66
CA LEU A 267 12.53 14.05 -15.09
C LEU A 267 12.47 13.54 -16.54
N PHE A 268 11.35 12.94 -16.95
CA PHE A 268 11.13 12.55 -18.33
C PHE A 268 11.13 13.78 -19.27
N GLY A 269 10.47 14.87 -18.87
CA GLY A 269 10.49 16.13 -19.62
C GLY A 269 11.89 16.74 -19.74
N VAL A 270 12.68 16.70 -18.67
CA VAL A 270 14.08 17.14 -18.70
C VAL A 270 14.92 16.27 -19.63
N SER A 271 14.72 14.94 -19.63
CA SER A 271 15.43 14.04 -20.55
C SER A 271 15.15 14.36 -22.02
N LEU A 272 13.88 14.64 -22.36
CA LEU A 272 13.49 15.05 -23.71
C LEU A 272 14.09 16.40 -24.10
N LEU A 273 14.16 17.35 -23.14
CA LEU A 273 14.81 18.64 -23.37
C LEU A 273 16.30 18.47 -23.66
N ILE A 274 17.00 17.61 -22.90
CA ILE A 274 18.42 17.32 -23.14
C ILE A 274 18.62 16.74 -24.55
N ILE A 275 17.80 15.75 -24.95
CA ILE A 275 17.86 15.17 -26.29
C ILE A 275 17.64 16.25 -27.36
N LEU A 276 16.65 17.11 -27.17
CA LEU A 276 16.35 18.21 -28.08
C LEU A 276 17.52 19.20 -28.21
N LEU A 277 18.18 19.53 -27.09
CA LEU A 277 19.35 20.42 -27.08
C LEU A 277 20.56 19.78 -27.78
N VAL A 278 20.79 18.48 -27.59
CA VAL A 278 21.86 17.74 -28.27
C VAL A 278 21.62 17.69 -29.78
N LEU A 279 20.39 17.38 -30.21
CA LEU A 279 20.03 17.40 -31.63
C LEU A 279 20.19 18.80 -32.23
N TRP A 280 19.80 19.83 -31.49
CA TRP A 280 19.97 21.21 -31.93
C TRP A 280 21.44 21.60 -32.07
N TYR A 281 22.28 21.19 -31.12
CA TYR A 281 23.72 21.42 -31.18
C TYR A 281 24.36 20.73 -32.40
N GLU A 282 23.95 19.50 -32.71
CA GLU A 282 24.49 18.75 -33.85
C GLU A 282 24.06 19.32 -35.21
N PHE A 283 22.76 19.63 -35.38
CA PHE A 283 22.22 20.06 -36.67
C PHE A 283 22.21 21.57 -36.88
N GLN A 284 22.45 22.37 -35.83
CA GLN A 284 22.43 23.84 -35.83
C GLN A 284 21.11 24.45 -36.37
N HIS A 285 20.05 23.64 -36.47
CA HIS A 285 18.76 24.02 -37.02
C HIS A 285 17.62 23.36 -36.23
N TRP A 286 16.65 24.19 -35.84
CA TRP A 286 15.47 23.77 -35.06
C TRP A 286 14.60 22.74 -35.80
N ASN A 287 14.42 22.91 -37.11
CA ASN A 287 13.61 21.99 -37.91
C ASN A 287 14.13 20.55 -37.86
N CYS A 288 15.45 20.37 -38.02
CA CYS A 288 16.09 19.06 -37.99
C CYS A 288 16.07 18.40 -36.61
N SER A 289 15.91 19.20 -35.55
CA SER A 289 15.93 18.73 -34.17
C SER A 289 14.55 18.34 -33.67
N VAL A 290 13.52 19.10 -34.06
CA VAL A 290 12.13 18.88 -33.62
C VAL A 290 11.44 17.79 -34.44
N PHE A 291 11.66 17.73 -35.77
CA PHE A 291 10.94 16.77 -36.61
C PHE A 291 11.17 15.29 -36.23
N PRO A 292 12.39 14.84 -35.85
CA PRO A 292 12.59 13.48 -35.36
C PRO A 292 11.81 13.19 -34.07
N LEU A 293 11.84 14.09 -33.10
CA LEU A 293 11.10 13.94 -31.84
C LEU A 293 9.59 13.91 -32.06
N LEU A 294 9.08 14.77 -32.95
CA LEU A 294 7.69 14.80 -33.34
C LEU A 294 7.28 13.51 -34.07
N GLY A 295 8.13 12.98 -34.95
CA GLY A 295 7.90 11.70 -35.62
C GLY A 295 7.81 10.51 -34.65
N VAL A 296 8.71 10.47 -33.65
CA VAL A 296 8.66 9.46 -32.58
C VAL A 296 7.39 9.62 -31.73
N GLY A 297 7.05 10.86 -31.34
CA GLY A 297 5.83 11.13 -30.58
C GLY A 297 4.56 10.70 -31.32
N ILE A 298 4.47 11.00 -32.63
CA ILE A 298 3.38 10.54 -33.49
C ILE A 298 3.29 9.01 -33.50
N THR A 299 4.43 8.33 -33.60
CA THR A 299 4.47 6.86 -33.62
C THR A 299 3.97 6.29 -32.29
N ILE A 300 4.42 6.83 -31.16
CA ILE A 300 3.97 6.42 -29.82
C ILE A 300 2.46 6.58 -29.69
N VAL A 301 1.91 7.73 -30.07
CA VAL A 301 0.47 8.01 -30.05
C VAL A 301 -0.30 7.01 -30.91
N LEU A 302 0.19 6.74 -32.11
CA LEU A 302 -0.45 5.80 -33.03
C LEU A 302 -0.44 4.37 -32.46
N THR A 303 0.68 3.93 -31.87
CA THR A 303 0.81 2.58 -31.29
C THR A 303 0.01 2.40 -30.01
N LEU A 304 -0.15 3.45 -29.20
CA LEU A 304 -0.97 3.39 -27.99
C LEU A 304 -2.46 3.40 -28.33
N GLY A 305 -2.85 4.04 -29.43
CA GLY A 305 -4.25 4.11 -29.88
C GLY A 305 -4.73 2.95 -30.75
N LEU A 306 -3.83 2.04 -31.16
CA LEU A 306 -4.13 0.85 -31.96
C LEU A 306 -4.47 -0.34 -31.05
#